data_AF-A0AAN7WM55-F1
#
_entry.id   AF-A0AAN7WM55-F1
#
_cell.length_a   1.000
_cell.length_b   1.000
_cell.length_c   1.000
_cell.angle_alpha   90.00
_cell.angle_beta   90.00
_cell.angle_gamma   90.00
#
_symmetry.space_group_name_H-M   'P 1'
#
loop_
_entity.id
_entity.type
_entity.pdbx_description
1 polymer ?
#
loop_
_entity_poly.entity_id
_entity_poly.type
_entity_poly.pdbx_seq_one_letter_code
_entity_poly.pdbx_strand_id
1 'polypeptide(L)'
;MIQPTGPFHLGNYLGANRVWKQLNDNKLPTQTCLFGVADLHAITVPKLDSEQFRDFRIQAVASILSLGISPEKCIVSFQSMIPEHSQLNWLLATITSMGYLNRMTQWKSKSEGASEDQVKLGLFAYPVLQAADILLYGSTHVPVGEDQSQHLELTRHIARKFNRMYNRSYLVEPQTILAPTKKILSLTKPEKKMSKSDGDSMSLIYLNDPPELIQKKIKKCLTDSLSDRFYYDPQERPGVSNLINIVSGLQSKTIEQVESDIKNMHDYNTFKTYVADIIIESLTPVRTCYNELITDPGYLLQVATKGSLDQARPLAQKTLKSVMDRMGF
;
A
#
# COMPACT_ATOMS: atom_id res chain seq x y z
N MET A 1 -5.16 0.75 4.39
CA MET A 1 -5.91 0.03 3.34
C MET A 1 -5.10 -0.03 2.06
N ILE A 2 -5.40 -0.95 1.14
CA ILE A 2 -4.70 -1.09 -0.14
C ILE A 2 -5.66 -1.38 -1.29
N GLN A 3 -5.36 -0.85 -2.47
CA GLN A 3 -6.18 -1.06 -3.66
C GLN A 3 -6.00 -2.50 -4.20
N PRO A 4 -7.10 -3.23 -4.47
CA PRO A 4 -7.05 -4.54 -5.12
C PRO A 4 -6.67 -4.39 -6.60
N THR A 5 -5.38 -4.55 -6.86
CA THR A 5 -4.74 -4.41 -8.18
C THR A 5 -3.88 -5.64 -8.50
N GLY A 6 -4.27 -6.81 -7.97
CA GLY A 6 -3.48 -8.05 -8.00
C GLY A 6 -2.54 -8.19 -6.79
N PRO A 7 -1.66 -9.20 -6.78
CA PRO A 7 -0.82 -9.55 -5.65
C PRO A 7 0.12 -8.41 -5.25
N PHE A 8 0.58 -8.40 -4.01
CA PHE A 8 1.59 -7.43 -3.59
C PHE A 8 2.91 -7.67 -4.32
N HIS A 9 3.64 -6.58 -4.58
CA HIS A 9 4.99 -6.64 -5.11
C HIS A 9 6.02 -6.20 -4.06
N LEU A 10 7.29 -6.48 -4.32
CA LEU A 10 8.42 -6.22 -3.42
C LEU A 10 8.49 -4.75 -2.98
N GLY A 11 8.15 -3.82 -3.87
CA GLY A 11 8.04 -2.40 -3.55
C GLY A 11 6.94 -2.08 -2.52
N ASN A 12 5.79 -2.77 -2.53
CA ASN A 12 4.79 -2.63 -1.45
C ASN A 12 5.33 -3.24 -0.16
N TYR A 13 6.05 -4.37 -0.26
CA TYR A 13 6.52 -5.13 0.88
C TYR A 13 7.57 -4.39 1.71
N LEU A 14 8.62 -3.91 1.05
CA LEU A 14 9.68 -3.10 1.65
C LEU A 14 9.22 -1.67 1.97
N GLY A 15 8.12 -1.21 1.35
CA GLY A 15 7.52 0.08 1.61
C GLY A 15 6.62 0.10 2.83
N ALA A 16 5.43 -0.51 2.74
CA ALA A 16 4.37 -0.38 3.74
C ALA A 16 4.08 -1.70 4.49
N ASN A 17 4.19 -2.85 3.83
CA ASN A 17 3.70 -4.10 4.41
C ASN A 17 4.56 -4.62 5.56
N ARG A 18 5.86 -4.31 5.55
CA ARG A 18 6.73 -4.60 6.71
C ARG A 18 6.26 -3.86 7.96
N VAL A 19 5.80 -2.62 7.82
CA VAL A 19 5.20 -1.86 8.92
C VAL A 19 3.88 -2.50 9.35
N TRP A 20 3.09 -3.04 8.42
CA TRP A 20 1.85 -3.74 8.78
C TRP A 20 2.12 -4.99 9.62
N LYS A 21 3.12 -5.78 9.24
CA LYS A 21 3.59 -6.92 10.03
C LYS A 21 4.07 -6.48 11.41
N GLN A 22 4.91 -5.44 11.49
CA GLN A 22 5.38 -4.90 12.77
C GLN A 22 4.25 -4.38 13.66
N LEU A 23 3.26 -3.71 13.09
CA LEU A 23 2.08 -3.23 13.82
C LEU A 23 1.24 -4.38 14.35
N ASN A 24 1.11 -5.47 13.59
CA ASN A 24 0.44 -6.69 14.03
C ASN A 24 1.23 -7.39 15.15
N ASP A 25 2.54 -7.56 14.97
CA ASP A 25 3.40 -8.33 15.89
C ASP A 25 3.60 -7.59 17.23
N ASN A 26 3.66 -6.25 17.20
CA ASN A 26 3.83 -5.41 18.40
C ASN A 26 2.51 -4.83 18.95
N LYS A 27 1.37 -5.33 18.46
CA LYS A 27 0.04 -4.85 18.84
C LYS A 27 -0.21 -5.06 20.33
N LEU A 28 -0.52 -3.99 21.06
CA LEU A 28 -1.02 -4.09 22.44
C LEU A 28 -2.46 -4.62 22.46
N PRO A 29 -2.90 -5.33 23.52
CA PRO A 29 -4.29 -5.81 23.64
C PRO A 29 -5.34 -4.70 23.54
N THR A 30 -4.98 -3.47 23.91
CA THR A 30 -5.85 -2.28 23.85
C THR A 30 -5.92 -1.62 22.48
N GLN A 31 -5.07 -2.03 21.53
CA GLN A 31 -5.04 -1.47 20.18
C GLN A 31 -5.92 -2.28 19.24
N THR A 32 -6.50 -1.60 18.24
CA THR A 32 -7.21 -2.23 17.13
C THR A 32 -6.48 -1.91 15.84
N CYS A 33 -6.15 -2.94 15.06
CA CYS A 33 -5.54 -2.78 13.74
C CYS A 33 -6.56 -3.17 12.68
N LEU A 34 -6.73 -2.31 11.67
CA LEU A 34 -7.64 -2.53 10.55
C LEU A 34 -6.85 -2.53 9.24
N PHE A 35 -6.96 -3.64 8.51
CA PHE A 35 -6.36 -3.86 7.21
C PHE A 35 -7.46 -4.03 6.17
N GLY A 36 -7.80 -2.94 5.48
CA GLY A 36 -8.87 -2.95 4.48
C GLY A 36 -8.38 -3.09 3.04
N VAL A 37 -9.18 -3.74 2.22
CA VAL A 37 -9.12 -3.72 0.76
C VAL A 37 -9.96 -2.55 0.25
N ALA A 38 -9.29 -1.54 -0.30
CA ALA A 38 -9.85 -0.29 -0.78
C ALA A 38 -10.44 -0.43 -2.20
N ASP A 39 -11.50 -1.23 -2.34
CA ASP A 39 -12.12 -1.56 -3.62
C ASP A 39 -12.91 -0.40 -4.25
N LEU A 40 -13.39 0.57 -3.46
CA LEU A 40 -13.99 1.82 -3.96
C LEU A 40 -12.92 2.78 -4.53
N HIS A 41 -11.74 2.84 -3.92
CA HIS A 41 -10.63 3.60 -4.52
C HIS A 41 -10.17 2.99 -5.84
N ALA A 42 -10.23 1.67 -5.98
CA ALA A 42 -9.80 1.02 -7.22
C ALA A 42 -10.67 1.33 -8.45
N ILE A 43 -11.94 1.77 -8.29
CA ILE A 43 -12.80 2.19 -9.44
C ILE A 43 -12.53 3.62 -9.92
N THR A 44 -11.62 4.38 -9.30
CA THR A 44 -11.33 5.75 -9.77
C THR A 44 -10.51 5.77 -11.06
N VAL A 45 -9.92 4.63 -11.43
CA VAL A 45 -9.26 4.40 -12.72
C VAL A 45 -10.08 3.37 -13.50
N PRO A 46 -10.12 3.45 -14.85
CA PRO A 46 -10.80 2.45 -15.68
C PRO A 46 -10.33 1.05 -15.31
N LYS A 47 -11.28 0.18 -14.99
CA LYS A 47 -10.99 -1.18 -14.57
C LYS A 47 -10.85 -2.11 -15.76
N LEU A 48 -10.03 -3.12 -15.55
CA LEU A 48 -10.06 -4.35 -16.31
C LEU A 48 -11.37 -5.11 -15.98
N ASP A 49 -11.64 -6.17 -16.72
CA ASP A 49 -12.86 -6.97 -16.66
C ASP A 49 -13.39 -7.25 -15.22
N SER A 50 -14.73 -7.35 -15.09
CA SER A 50 -15.41 -7.51 -13.80
C SER A 50 -15.05 -8.78 -13.04
N GLU A 51 -14.74 -9.87 -13.74
CA GLU A 51 -14.29 -11.13 -13.17
C GLU A 51 -12.89 -10.94 -12.57
N GLN A 52 -11.97 -10.37 -13.34
CA GLN A 52 -10.62 -10.07 -12.88
C GLN A 52 -10.61 -9.14 -11.65
N PHE A 53 -11.53 -8.16 -11.60
CA PHE A 53 -11.62 -7.29 -10.42
C PHE A 53 -12.05 -8.06 -9.15
N ARG A 54 -12.93 -9.05 -9.28
CA ARG A 54 -13.32 -9.93 -8.15
C ARG A 54 -12.12 -10.74 -7.67
N ASP A 55 -11.33 -11.28 -8.59
CA ASP A 55 -10.12 -12.03 -8.25
C ASP A 55 -9.09 -11.15 -7.54
N PHE A 56 -8.87 -9.92 -8.01
CA PHE A 56 -7.96 -8.99 -7.36
C PHE A 56 -8.37 -8.63 -5.94
N ARG A 57 -9.68 -8.59 -5.64
CA ARG A 57 -10.17 -8.40 -4.27
C ARG A 57 -9.77 -9.58 -3.38
N ILE A 58 -9.93 -10.81 -3.86
CA ILE A 58 -9.57 -12.03 -3.13
C ILE A 58 -8.04 -12.12 -2.95
N GLN A 59 -7.28 -11.88 -4.02
CA GLN A 59 -5.82 -11.85 -3.99
C GLN A 59 -5.26 -10.78 -3.04
N ALA A 60 -5.94 -9.63 -2.91
CA ALA A 60 -5.57 -8.61 -1.94
C ALA A 60 -5.74 -9.11 -0.50
N VAL A 61 -6.84 -9.82 -0.19
CA VAL A 61 -7.03 -10.45 1.13
C VAL A 61 -5.95 -11.51 1.39
N ALA A 62 -5.69 -12.39 0.43
CA ALA A 62 -4.61 -13.38 0.55
C ALA A 62 -3.25 -12.71 0.81
N SER A 63 -2.96 -11.61 0.11
CA SER A 63 -1.73 -10.84 0.28
C SER A 63 -1.63 -10.16 1.64
N ILE A 64 -2.75 -9.77 2.25
CA ILE A 64 -2.79 -9.21 3.62
C ILE A 64 -2.47 -10.32 4.62
N LEU A 65 -3.19 -11.43 4.55
CA LEU A 65 -3.04 -12.55 5.49
C LEU A 65 -1.66 -13.21 5.41
N SER A 66 -1.07 -13.30 4.21
CA SER A 66 0.26 -13.89 4.01
C SER A 66 1.41 -13.13 4.69
N LEU A 67 1.18 -11.90 5.15
CA LEU A 67 2.13 -11.14 5.97
C LEU A 67 2.18 -11.63 7.44
N GLY A 68 1.30 -12.57 7.81
CA GLY A 68 1.09 -13.03 9.18
C GLY A 68 0.02 -12.25 9.94
N ILE A 69 -0.82 -11.49 9.22
CA ILE A 69 -1.94 -10.75 9.82
C ILE A 69 -3.03 -11.76 10.18
N SER A 70 -3.29 -11.93 11.48
CA SER A 70 -4.32 -12.85 11.96
C SER A 70 -5.70 -12.18 11.98
N PRO A 71 -6.72 -12.76 11.32
CA PRO A 71 -8.08 -12.22 11.32
C PRO A 71 -8.79 -12.34 12.67
N GLU A 72 -8.21 -13.07 13.62
CA GLU A 72 -8.68 -13.14 15.01
C GLU A 72 -8.19 -11.97 15.86
N LYS A 73 -7.03 -11.38 15.49
CA LYS A 73 -6.39 -10.28 16.25
C LYS A 73 -6.61 -8.92 15.61
N CYS A 74 -6.86 -8.90 14.30
CA CYS A 74 -6.97 -7.71 13.48
C CYS A 74 -8.22 -7.77 12.61
N ILE A 75 -8.73 -6.60 12.26
CA ILE A 75 -9.88 -6.47 11.36
C ILE A 75 -9.36 -6.53 9.92
N VAL A 76 -9.84 -7.49 9.13
CA VAL A 76 -9.63 -7.55 7.68
C VAL A 76 -10.96 -7.30 6.99
N SER A 77 -11.03 -6.32 6.09
CA SER A 77 -12.32 -5.88 5.52
C SER A 77 -12.27 -5.49 4.05
N PHE A 78 -13.43 -5.50 3.40
CA PHE A 78 -13.68 -4.83 2.12
C PHE A 78 -14.31 -3.47 2.39
N GLN A 79 -13.72 -2.41 1.84
CA GLN A 79 -14.22 -1.04 1.98
C GLN A 79 -15.69 -0.93 1.51
N SER A 80 -16.02 -1.53 0.37
CA SER A 80 -17.37 -1.50 -0.22
C SER A 80 -18.45 -2.21 0.61
N MET A 81 -18.09 -3.07 1.56
CA MET A 81 -19.06 -3.78 2.43
C MET A 81 -19.49 -2.95 3.65
N ILE A 82 -18.93 -1.75 3.82
CA ILE A 82 -19.20 -0.86 4.95
C ILE A 82 -19.77 0.45 4.36
N PRO A 83 -21.10 0.57 4.21
CA PRO A 83 -21.74 1.73 3.57
C PRO A 83 -21.35 3.09 4.18
N GLU A 84 -20.96 3.07 5.45
CA GLU A 84 -20.60 4.24 6.23
C GLU A 84 -19.41 5.00 5.61
N HIS A 85 -18.52 4.34 4.85
CA HIS A 85 -17.46 5.00 4.07
C HIS A 85 -18.01 6.02 3.08
N SER A 86 -18.97 5.58 2.26
CA SER A 86 -19.59 6.43 1.24
C SER A 86 -20.46 7.51 1.87
N GLN A 87 -21.15 7.20 2.97
CA GLN A 87 -21.97 8.15 3.71
C GLN A 87 -21.10 9.26 4.32
N LEU A 88 -20.04 8.90 5.07
CA LEU A 88 -19.16 9.91 5.66
C LEU A 88 -18.41 10.69 4.57
N ASN A 89 -17.98 10.04 3.48
CA ASN A 89 -17.37 10.72 2.34
C ASN A 89 -18.24 11.88 1.83
N TRP A 90 -19.56 11.65 1.66
CA TRP A 90 -20.48 12.71 1.25
C TRP A 90 -20.52 13.87 2.25
N LEU A 91 -20.67 13.56 3.55
CA LEU A 91 -20.70 14.57 4.61
C LEU A 91 -19.41 15.41 4.64
N LEU A 92 -18.25 14.76 4.54
CA LEU A 92 -16.95 15.44 4.51
C LEU A 92 -16.74 16.23 3.22
N ALA A 93 -17.29 15.79 2.09
CA ALA A 93 -17.20 16.52 0.83
C ALA A 93 -17.88 17.90 0.93
N THR A 94 -19.01 18.01 1.63
CA THR A 94 -19.73 19.30 1.81
C THR A 94 -18.92 20.37 2.55
N ILE A 95 -17.91 19.98 3.32
CA ILE A 95 -17.04 20.90 4.07
C ILE A 95 -15.63 21.01 3.47
N THR A 96 -15.32 20.24 2.42
CA THR A 96 -14.00 20.22 1.79
C THR A 96 -13.94 21.22 0.63
N SER A 97 -12.89 22.06 0.61
CA SER A 97 -12.74 23.05 -0.46
C SER A 97 -12.23 22.43 -1.76
N MET A 98 -12.93 22.69 -2.87
CA MET A 98 -12.47 22.38 -4.23
C MET A 98 -11.05 22.92 -4.50
N GLY A 99 -10.76 24.14 -4.02
CA GLY A 99 -9.44 24.76 -4.19
C GLY A 99 -8.31 23.99 -3.51
N TYR A 100 -8.59 23.28 -2.41
CA TYR A 100 -7.60 22.44 -1.75
C TYR A 100 -7.30 21.19 -2.59
N LEU A 101 -8.35 20.52 -3.08
CA LEU A 101 -8.23 19.34 -3.94
C LEU A 101 -7.49 19.66 -5.26
N ASN A 102 -7.78 20.81 -5.87
CA ASN A 102 -7.10 21.29 -7.08
C ASN A 102 -5.58 21.49 -6.92
N ARG A 103 -5.09 21.70 -5.69
CA ARG A 103 -3.67 21.88 -5.41
C ARG A 103 -2.93 20.57 -5.12
N MET A 104 -3.63 19.43 -5.09
CA MET A 104 -3.01 18.15 -4.80
C MET A 104 -2.08 17.71 -5.93
N THR A 105 -0.88 17.27 -5.58
CA THR A 105 0.15 16.86 -6.53
C THR A 105 -0.32 15.67 -7.37
N GLN A 106 -1.01 14.71 -6.74
CA GLN A 106 -1.57 13.53 -7.40
C GLN A 106 -2.71 13.86 -8.37
N TRP A 107 -3.47 14.92 -8.09
CA TRP A 107 -4.48 15.42 -9.02
C TRP A 107 -3.79 16.02 -10.23
N LYS A 108 -2.87 16.97 -10.01
CA LYS A 108 -2.13 17.65 -11.09
C LYS A 108 -1.42 16.65 -11.99
N SER A 109 -0.67 15.70 -11.43
CA SER A 109 0.10 14.72 -12.23
C SER A 109 -0.77 13.77 -13.05
N LYS A 110 -2.01 13.49 -12.62
CA LYS A 110 -2.92 12.58 -13.33
C LYS A 110 -3.93 13.29 -14.25
N SER A 111 -4.15 14.59 -14.05
CA SER A 111 -5.00 15.40 -14.94
C SER A 111 -4.19 16.13 -16.01
N GLU A 112 -2.88 16.31 -15.80
CA GLU A 112 -2.00 16.93 -16.79
C GLU A 112 -1.95 16.12 -18.09
N GLY A 113 -2.37 16.76 -19.19
CA GLY A 113 -2.44 16.16 -20.52
C GLY A 113 -3.65 15.24 -20.76
N ALA A 114 -4.52 15.04 -19.77
CA ALA A 114 -5.75 14.27 -19.92
C ALA A 114 -6.88 15.14 -20.49
N SER A 115 -7.73 14.58 -21.35
CA SER A 115 -8.93 15.30 -21.83
C SER A 115 -9.98 15.42 -20.71
N GLU A 116 -10.92 16.37 -20.84
CA GLU A 116 -12.01 16.56 -19.87
C GLU A 116 -12.78 15.25 -19.61
N ASP A 117 -12.97 14.42 -20.63
CA ASP A 117 -13.64 13.13 -20.50
C ASP A 117 -12.80 12.06 -19.79
N GLN A 118 -11.47 12.17 -19.80
CA GLN A 118 -10.58 11.20 -19.15
C GLN A 118 -10.49 11.44 -17.65
N VAL A 119 -10.70 12.67 -17.20
CA VAL A 119 -10.57 13.05 -15.79
C VAL A 119 -11.90 12.91 -15.08
N LYS A 120 -12.07 11.83 -14.30
CA LYS A 120 -13.32 11.53 -13.60
C LYS A 120 -13.37 12.19 -12.21
N LEU A 121 -14.59 12.57 -11.78
CA LEU A 121 -14.85 13.11 -10.45
C LEU A 121 -14.29 12.22 -9.32
N GLY A 122 -14.37 10.90 -9.47
CA GLY A 122 -13.81 9.95 -8.49
C GLY A 122 -12.31 10.16 -8.27
N LEU A 123 -11.55 10.44 -9.33
CA LEU A 123 -10.12 10.71 -9.23
C LEU A 123 -9.81 12.04 -8.52
N PHE A 124 -10.71 13.02 -8.65
CA PHE A 124 -10.60 14.30 -7.96
C PHE A 124 -10.96 14.19 -6.47
N ALA A 125 -12.02 13.42 -6.17
CA ALA A 125 -12.64 13.39 -4.84
C ALA A 125 -12.14 12.26 -3.93
N TYR A 126 -11.39 11.27 -4.44
CA TYR A 126 -10.91 10.15 -3.61
C TYR A 126 -10.13 10.57 -2.36
N PRO A 127 -9.40 11.70 -2.30
CA PRO A 127 -8.74 12.11 -1.06
C PRO A 127 -9.73 12.37 0.09
N VAL A 128 -10.98 12.74 -0.22
CA VAL A 128 -12.07 12.88 0.77
C VAL A 128 -12.56 11.51 1.22
N LEU A 129 -12.68 10.56 0.30
CA LEU A 129 -13.02 9.17 0.64
C LEU A 129 -11.93 8.54 1.52
N GLN A 130 -10.65 8.82 1.23
CA GLN A 130 -9.54 8.41 2.08
C GLN A 130 -9.62 9.02 3.49
N ALA A 131 -10.03 10.28 3.61
CA ALA A 131 -10.28 10.89 4.91
C ALA A 131 -11.43 10.18 5.65
N ALA A 132 -12.52 9.85 4.96
CA ALA A 132 -13.62 9.08 5.54
C ALA A 132 -13.16 7.70 6.04
N ASP A 133 -12.34 7.00 5.24
CA ASP A 133 -11.77 5.68 5.59
C ASP A 133 -10.98 5.71 6.90
N ILE A 134 -10.30 6.82 7.19
CA ILE A 134 -9.47 6.98 8.38
C ILE A 134 -10.32 7.42 9.57
N LEU A 135 -11.18 8.41 9.37
CA LEU A 135 -11.90 9.10 10.44
C LEU A 135 -13.05 8.26 11.01
N LEU A 136 -13.69 7.39 10.21
CA LEU A 136 -14.75 6.48 10.70
C LEU A 136 -14.34 5.63 11.90
N TYR A 137 -13.07 5.24 11.97
CA TYR A 137 -12.57 4.36 13.02
C TYR A 137 -11.88 5.11 14.16
N GLY A 138 -11.86 6.45 14.12
CA GLY A 138 -11.07 7.24 15.08
C GLY A 138 -9.59 6.88 15.05
N SER A 139 -9.07 6.56 13.86
CA SER A 139 -7.72 6.04 13.68
C SER A 139 -6.69 7.03 14.22
N THR A 140 -5.88 6.60 15.19
CA THR A 140 -4.85 7.44 15.80
C THR A 140 -3.56 7.45 15.00
N HIS A 141 -3.28 6.38 14.27
CA HIS A 141 -2.05 6.20 13.51
C HIS A 141 -2.35 5.58 12.14
N VAL A 142 -1.78 6.14 11.09
CA VAL A 142 -1.97 5.65 9.72
C VAL A 142 -0.61 5.46 9.04
N PRO A 143 -0.23 4.22 8.67
CA PRO A 143 0.95 3.99 7.87
C PRO A 143 0.70 4.43 6.43
N VAL A 144 1.50 5.35 5.94
CA VAL A 144 1.41 5.85 4.56
C VAL A 144 2.80 5.98 3.94
N GLY A 145 2.87 5.78 2.63
CA GLY A 145 4.06 6.15 1.84
C GLY A 145 4.19 7.66 1.72
N GLU A 146 5.38 8.13 1.37
CA GLU A 146 5.68 9.56 1.15
C GLU A 146 4.71 10.21 0.15
N ASP A 147 4.31 9.46 -0.89
CA ASP A 147 3.40 9.91 -1.95
C ASP A 147 1.95 10.17 -1.48
N GLN A 148 1.59 9.72 -0.27
CA GLN A 148 0.27 9.85 0.33
C GLN A 148 0.24 10.84 1.51
N SER A 149 1.39 11.44 1.85
CA SER A 149 1.53 12.40 2.96
C SER A 149 0.56 13.59 2.83
N GLN A 150 0.38 14.11 1.61
CA GLN A 150 -0.52 15.24 1.34
C GLN A 150 -1.99 14.90 1.58
N HIS A 151 -2.44 13.67 1.27
CA HIS A 151 -3.81 13.24 1.56
C HIS A 151 -4.06 13.06 3.06
N LEU A 152 -3.04 12.61 3.80
CA LEU A 152 -3.15 12.50 5.25
C LEU A 152 -3.22 13.89 5.90
N GLU A 153 -2.52 14.88 5.37
CA GLU A 153 -2.68 16.26 5.84
C GLU A 153 -4.05 16.84 5.51
N LEU A 154 -4.62 16.53 4.34
CA LEU A 154 -6.03 16.85 4.05
C LEU A 154 -6.95 16.22 5.11
N THR A 155 -6.72 14.96 5.47
CA THR A 155 -7.53 14.25 6.48
C THR A 155 -7.52 15.01 7.82
N ARG A 156 -6.35 15.46 8.29
CA ARG A 156 -6.24 16.29 9.50
C ARG A 156 -6.94 17.62 9.34
N HIS A 157 -6.77 18.27 8.19
CA HIS A 157 -7.42 19.54 7.90
C HIS A 157 -8.95 19.42 7.97
N ILE A 158 -9.52 18.38 7.35
CA ILE A 158 -10.96 18.08 7.40
C ILE A 158 -11.42 17.82 8.83
N ALA A 159 -10.69 17.00 9.59
CA ALA A 159 -11.01 16.71 10.99
C ALA A 159 -11.02 17.99 11.86
N ARG A 160 -9.98 18.83 11.76
CA ARG A 160 -9.89 20.13 12.45
C ARG A 160 -11.05 21.04 12.08
N LYS A 161 -11.37 21.13 10.78
CA LYS A 161 -12.43 21.99 10.28
C LYS A 161 -13.79 21.55 10.84
N PHE A 162 -14.11 20.26 10.75
CA PHE A 162 -15.33 19.69 11.33
C PHE A 162 -15.42 19.98 12.83
N ASN A 163 -14.36 19.70 13.58
CA ASN A 163 -14.31 19.91 15.02
C ASN A 163 -14.53 21.38 15.42
N ARG A 164 -13.97 22.33 14.65
CA ARG A 164 -14.20 23.78 14.84
C ARG A 164 -15.64 24.17 14.54
N MET A 165 -16.22 23.68 13.45
CA MET A 165 -17.60 23.99 13.05
C MET A 165 -18.61 23.57 14.12
N TYR A 166 -18.37 22.44 14.79
CA TYR A 166 -19.28 21.89 15.81
C TYR A 166 -18.76 22.07 17.26
N ASN A 167 -17.75 22.92 17.45
CA ASN A 167 -17.17 23.33 18.74
C ASN A 167 -16.82 22.17 19.71
N ARG A 168 -16.26 21.07 19.18
CA ARG A 168 -15.77 19.93 19.99
C ARG A 168 -14.84 19.02 19.18
N SER A 169 -13.96 18.28 19.87
CA SER A 169 -13.05 17.30 19.26
C SER A 169 -13.73 15.94 19.04
N TYR A 170 -14.53 15.81 17.99
CA TYR A 170 -15.22 14.56 17.63
C TYR A 170 -14.37 13.65 16.74
N LEU A 171 -13.74 14.23 15.73
CA LEU A 171 -12.90 13.51 14.78
C LEU A 171 -11.45 13.55 15.27
N VAL A 172 -10.83 12.38 15.35
CA VAL A 172 -9.43 12.23 15.77
C VAL A 172 -8.51 12.65 14.63
N GLU A 173 -7.49 13.45 14.93
CA GLU A 173 -6.44 13.76 13.96
C GLU A 173 -5.43 12.61 13.92
N PRO A 174 -5.29 11.89 12.79
CA PRO A 174 -4.37 10.76 12.68
C PRO A 174 -2.91 11.21 12.65
N GLN A 175 -2.03 10.49 13.33
CA GLN A 175 -0.59 10.62 13.19
C GLN A 175 -0.08 9.77 12.02
N THR A 176 0.95 10.28 11.34
CA THR A 176 1.63 9.54 10.28
C THR A 176 2.57 8.53 10.92
N ILE A 177 2.43 7.25 10.59
CA ILE A 177 3.55 6.32 10.74
C ILE A 177 4.30 6.33 9.42
N LEU A 178 5.42 7.06 9.39
CA LEU A 178 6.32 7.01 8.25
C LEU A 178 6.97 5.63 8.25
N ALA A 179 6.60 4.83 7.27
CA ALA A 179 7.36 3.63 7.01
C ALA A 179 8.75 4.06 6.52
N PRO A 180 9.86 3.43 6.98
CA PRO A 180 11.17 3.63 6.38
C PRO A 180 11.13 3.05 4.96
N THR A 181 10.53 3.80 4.04
CA THR A 181 10.28 3.34 2.67
C THR A 181 11.59 3.43 1.92
N LYS A 182 12.24 2.27 1.73
CA LYS A 182 13.25 2.14 0.68
C LYS A 182 12.53 2.25 -0.65
N LYS A 183 12.76 3.34 -1.39
CA LYS A 183 12.21 3.51 -2.73
C LYS A 183 12.76 2.40 -3.63
N ILE A 184 11.97 1.36 -3.85
CA ILE A 184 12.33 0.25 -4.74
C ILE A 184 11.95 0.64 -6.16
N LEU A 185 12.95 0.61 -7.03
CA LEU A 185 12.83 1.02 -8.43
C LEU A 185 12.46 -0.17 -9.30
N SER A 186 11.95 0.12 -10.49
CA SER A 186 11.68 -0.89 -11.51
C SER A 186 12.98 -1.59 -11.91
N LEU A 187 12.91 -2.92 -12.09
CA LEU A 187 14.04 -3.74 -12.52
C LEU A 187 14.44 -3.49 -13.97
N THR A 188 13.54 -2.95 -14.80
CA THR A 188 13.83 -2.66 -16.21
C THR A 188 14.02 -1.16 -16.48
N LYS A 189 13.53 -0.30 -15.57
CA LYS A 189 13.59 1.17 -15.64
C LYS A 189 13.98 1.76 -14.28
N PRO A 190 15.26 1.72 -13.88
CA PRO A 190 15.73 2.15 -12.56
C PRO A 190 15.43 3.62 -12.22
N GLU A 191 15.04 4.45 -13.19
CA GLU A 191 14.59 5.83 -12.97
C GLU A 191 13.14 5.92 -12.43
N LYS A 192 12.36 4.84 -12.56
CA LYS A 192 10.95 4.76 -12.15
C LYS A 192 10.78 3.90 -10.90
N LYS A 193 9.78 4.25 -10.08
CA LYS A 193 9.33 3.42 -8.96
C LYS A 193 8.72 2.12 -9.49
N MET A 194 9.00 1.01 -8.83
CA MET A 194 8.35 -0.27 -9.13
C MET A 194 6.82 -0.11 -9.03
N SER A 195 6.11 -0.37 -10.13
CA SER A 195 4.65 -0.18 -10.22
C SER A 195 4.00 -1.27 -11.06
N LYS A 196 2.79 -1.67 -10.64
CA LYS A 196 1.94 -2.58 -11.41
C LYS A 196 1.44 -1.96 -12.72
N SER A 197 1.39 -0.63 -12.78
CA SER A 197 0.91 0.12 -13.96
C SER A 197 1.87 0.12 -15.14
N ASP A 198 3.12 -0.32 -14.96
CA ASP A 198 4.12 -0.33 -16.04
C ASP A 198 3.83 -1.40 -17.11
N GLY A 199 2.93 -2.35 -16.84
CA GLY A 199 2.51 -3.40 -17.78
C GLY A 199 3.55 -4.49 -18.06
N ASP A 200 4.83 -4.21 -17.75
CA ASP A 200 5.93 -5.15 -17.89
C ASP A 200 6.09 -6.00 -16.63
N SER A 201 5.77 -7.30 -16.73
CA SER A 201 5.91 -8.23 -15.60
C SER A 201 7.37 -8.44 -15.17
N MET A 202 8.35 -8.13 -16.02
CA MET A 202 9.78 -8.20 -15.70
C MET A 202 10.28 -6.99 -14.90
N SER A 203 9.52 -5.91 -14.85
CA SER A 203 9.85 -4.67 -14.13
C SER A 203 9.74 -4.79 -12.60
N LEU A 204 9.03 -5.81 -12.11
CA LEU A 204 8.66 -5.93 -10.70
C LEU A 204 8.66 -7.40 -10.23
N ILE A 205 8.84 -7.61 -8.93
CA ILE A 205 8.77 -8.93 -8.30
C ILE A 205 7.50 -8.99 -7.46
N TYR A 206 6.60 -9.93 -7.76
CA TYR A 206 5.45 -10.22 -6.91
C TYR A 206 5.87 -11.08 -5.73
N LEU A 207 5.18 -10.94 -4.60
CA LEU A 207 5.47 -11.72 -3.40
C LEU A 207 5.19 -13.22 -3.58
N ASN A 208 4.33 -13.57 -4.53
CA ASN A 208 4.01 -14.93 -4.90
C ASN A 208 4.77 -15.43 -6.13
N ASP A 209 5.76 -14.68 -6.65
CA ASP A 209 6.57 -15.17 -7.77
C ASP A 209 7.35 -16.45 -7.36
N PRO A 210 7.36 -17.50 -8.21
CA PRO A 210 8.17 -18.68 -7.94
C PRO A 210 9.67 -18.36 -8.03
N PRO A 211 10.53 -19.12 -7.33
CA PRO A 211 11.98 -18.86 -7.27
C PRO A 211 12.64 -18.67 -8.65
N GLU A 212 12.27 -19.50 -9.62
CA GLU A 212 12.84 -19.48 -10.97
C GLU A 212 12.50 -18.17 -11.71
N LEU A 213 11.31 -17.63 -11.46
CA LEU A 213 10.89 -16.36 -12.04
C LEU A 213 11.62 -15.19 -11.37
N ILE A 214 11.83 -15.23 -10.06
CA ILE A 214 12.62 -14.23 -9.32
C ILE A 214 14.05 -14.21 -9.86
N GLN A 215 14.70 -15.37 -9.99
CA GLN A 215 16.03 -15.50 -10.58
C GLN A 215 16.08 -14.92 -12.00
N LYS A 216 15.10 -15.27 -12.85
CA LYS A 216 15.02 -14.75 -14.21
C LYS A 216 14.88 -13.22 -14.26
N LYS A 217 14.06 -12.64 -13.38
CA LYS A 217 13.84 -11.19 -13.28
C LYS A 217 15.09 -10.45 -12.84
N ILE A 218 15.75 -10.94 -11.79
CA ILE A 218 16.99 -10.35 -11.29
C ILE A 218 18.13 -10.52 -12.30
N LYS A 219 18.26 -11.68 -12.95
CA LYS A 219 19.25 -11.88 -14.01
C LYS A 219 19.10 -10.86 -15.15
N LYS A 220 17.86 -10.60 -15.57
CA LYS A 220 17.54 -9.66 -16.66
C LYS A 220 17.40 -8.19 -16.24
N CYS A 221 17.55 -7.86 -14.96
CA CYS A 221 17.38 -6.47 -14.53
C CYS A 221 18.45 -5.55 -15.15
N LEU A 222 18.07 -4.30 -15.41
CA LEU A 222 18.94 -3.30 -16.00
C LEU A 222 19.97 -2.84 -14.96
N THR A 223 21.24 -2.96 -15.32
CA THR A 223 22.41 -2.50 -14.56
C THR A 223 23.38 -1.82 -15.53
N ASP A 224 24.41 -1.17 -15.00
CA ASP A 224 25.53 -0.67 -15.81
C ASP A 224 26.46 -1.83 -16.24
N SER A 225 27.57 -1.48 -16.90
CA SER A 225 28.58 -2.45 -17.39
C SER A 225 29.86 -2.47 -16.55
N LEU A 226 29.91 -1.77 -15.42
CA LEU A 226 31.08 -1.69 -14.54
C LEU A 226 31.05 -2.86 -13.54
N SER A 227 32.00 -3.80 -13.67
CA SER A 227 32.05 -5.01 -12.83
C SER A 227 33.16 -5.02 -11.80
N ASP A 228 34.06 -4.02 -11.80
CA ASP A 228 35.26 -4.00 -10.94
C ASP A 228 34.90 -4.02 -9.45
N ARG A 229 33.82 -3.31 -9.09
CA ARG A 229 33.26 -3.23 -7.74
C ARG A 229 31.78 -2.90 -7.80
N PHE A 230 30.98 -3.48 -6.90
CA PHE A 230 29.59 -3.07 -6.68
C PHE A 230 29.50 -2.18 -5.45
N TYR A 231 28.87 -1.00 -5.60
CA TYR A 231 28.69 -0.02 -4.54
C TYR A 231 27.42 0.78 -4.78
N TYR A 232 26.92 1.41 -3.71
CA TYR A 232 25.72 2.21 -3.71
C TYR A 232 26.03 3.63 -4.20
N ASP A 233 25.54 3.90 -5.40
CA ASP A 233 25.55 5.22 -6.03
C ASP A 233 24.24 5.38 -6.81
N PRO A 234 23.20 5.97 -6.22
CA PRO A 234 21.88 6.05 -6.84
C PRO A 234 21.84 7.06 -8.01
N GLN A 235 22.86 7.92 -8.16
CA GLN A 235 22.93 8.89 -9.26
C GLN A 235 23.58 8.25 -10.49
N GLU A 236 24.78 7.68 -10.33
CA GLU A 236 25.54 7.13 -11.45
C GLU A 236 25.20 5.66 -11.72
N ARG A 237 24.76 4.91 -10.70
CA ARG A 237 24.52 3.46 -10.76
C ARG A 237 23.15 3.05 -10.20
N PRO A 238 22.03 3.62 -10.70
CA PRO A 238 20.71 3.42 -10.10
C PRO A 238 20.26 1.95 -10.07
N GLY A 239 20.62 1.14 -11.08
CA GLY A 239 20.30 -0.29 -11.13
C GLY A 239 20.99 -1.11 -10.04
N VAL A 240 22.30 -0.93 -9.88
CA VAL A 240 23.09 -1.61 -8.84
C VAL A 240 22.65 -1.15 -7.44
N SER A 241 22.48 0.16 -7.27
CA SER A 241 22.00 0.75 -6.03
C SER A 241 20.62 0.25 -5.63
N ASN A 242 19.72 0.02 -6.60
CA ASN A 242 18.41 -0.57 -6.34
C ASN A 242 18.54 -2.00 -5.80
N LEU A 243 19.43 -2.84 -6.35
CA LEU A 243 19.68 -4.20 -5.86
C LEU A 243 20.27 -4.22 -4.45
N ILE A 244 21.26 -3.35 -4.18
CA ILE A 244 21.84 -3.17 -2.83
C ILE A 244 20.75 -2.72 -1.85
N ASN A 245 19.90 -1.77 -2.26
CA ASN A 245 18.81 -1.26 -1.44
C ASN A 245 17.76 -2.34 -1.13
N ILE A 246 17.45 -3.22 -2.08
CA ILE A 246 16.57 -4.39 -1.88
C ILE A 246 17.16 -5.33 -0.82
N VAL A 247 18.42 -5.74 -0.97
CA VAL A 247 19.10 -6.63 -0.01
C VAL A 247 19.14 -6.01 1.38
N SER A 248 19.56 -4.75 1.45
CA SER A 248 19.61 -3.96 2.67
C SER A 248 18.23 -3.88 3.33
N GLY A 249 17.14 -3.76 2.55
CA GLY A 249 15.76 -3.74 3.05
C GLY A 249 15.29 -5.08 3.60
N LEU A 250 15.60 -6.18 2.91
CA LEU A 250 15.18 -7.52 3.30
C LEU A 250 15.95 -8.05 4.52
N GLN A 251 17.27 -7.88 4.54
CA GLN A 251 18.12 -8.33 5.63
C GLN A 251 18.18 -7.35 6.81
N SER A 252 17.57 -6.17 6.70
CA SER A 252 17.64 -5.11 7.73
C SER A 252 19.06 -4.63 8.02
N LYS A 253 19.95 -4.73 7.03
CA LYS A 253 21.32 -4.25 7.09
C LYS A 253 21.42 -2.80 6.62
N THR A 254 22.44 -2.08 7.08
CA THR A 254 22.87 -0.81 6.50
C THR A 254 23.42 -1.02 5.09
N ILE A 255 23.52 0.05 4.29
CA ILE A 255 24.05 -0.05 2.92
C ILE A 255 25.52 -0.49 2.97
N GLU A 256 26.28 0.07 3.89
CA GLU A 256 27.69 -0.18 4.12
C GLU A 256 27.96 -1.66 4.47
N GLN A 257 27.08 -2.27 5.27
CA GLN A 257 27.15 -3.70 5.57
C GLN A 257 26.91 -4.56 4.33
N VAL A 258 25.95 -4.20 3.48
CA VAL A 258 25.69 -4.93 2.24
C VAL A 258 26.86 -4.78 1.26
N GLU A 259 27.44 -3.59 1.14
CA GLU A 259 28.65 -3.37 0.33
C GLU A 259 29.83 -4.23 0.82
N SER A 260 29.99 -4.37 2.13
CA SER A 260 31.01 -5.25 2.71
C SER A 260 30.76 -6.72 2.37
N ASP A 261 29.50 -7.17 2.36
CA ASP A 261 29.13 -8.56 2.03
C ASP A 261 29.44 -8.90 0.56
N ILE A 262 29.31 -7.91 -0.34
CA ILE A 262 29.50 -8.11 -1.79
C ILE A 262 30.88 -7.67 -2.29
N LYS A 263 31.78 -7.21 -1.42
CA LYS A 263 33.07 -6.59 -1.80
C LYS A 263 33.97 -7.46 -2.69
N ASN A 264 33.86 -8.79 -2.56
CA ASN A 264 34.67 -9.76 -3.29
C ASN A 264 33.97 -10.27 -4.56
N MET A 265 32.80 -9.73 -4.91
CA MET A 265 32.06 -10.09 -6.12
C MET A 265 32.50 -9.15 -7.24
N HIS A 266 33.10 -9.71 -8.29
CA HIS A 266 33.65 -8.96 -9.43
C HIS A 266 32.93 -9.25 -10.75
N ASP A 267 31.80 -9.96 -10.70
CA ASP A 267 30.98 -10.24 -11.87
C ASP A 267 29.48 -10.13 -11.56
N TYR A 268 28.72 -9.69 -12.56
CA TYR A 268 27.29 -9.45 -12.43
C TYR A 268 26.48 -10.72 -12.19
N ASN A 269 26.96 -11.88 -12.65
CA ASN A 269 26.22 -13.13 -12.49
C ASN A 269 26.24 -13.56 -11.01
N THR A 270 27.40 -13.54 -10.37
CA THR A 270 27.53 -13.81 -8.93
C THR A 270 26.74 -12.81 -8.09
N PHE A 271 26.85 -11.51 -8.36
CA PHE A 271 26.11 -10.48 -7.63
C PHE A 271 24.58 -10.63 -7.78
N LYS A 272 24.10 -10.82 -9.01
CA LYS A 272 22.66 -10.98 -9.27
C LYS A 272 22.10 -12.28 -8.69
N THR A 273 22.87 -13.38 -8.71
CA THR A 273 22.48 -14.64 -8.04
C THR A 273 22.36 -14.43 -6.53
N TYR A 274 23.35 -13.80 -5.90
CA TYR A 274 23.30 -13.46 -4.47
C TYR A 274 22.04 -12.65 -4.10
N VAL A 275 21.72 -11.61 -4.89
CA VAL A 275 20.50 -10.82 -4.67
C VAL A 275 19.24 -11.65 -4.86
N ALA A 276 19.18 -12.49 -5.90
CA ALA A 276 18.03 -13.35 -6.15
C ALA A 276 17.80 -14.34 -5.00
N ASP A 277 18.86 -14.96 -4.49
CA ASP A 277 18.79 -15.94 -3.40
C ASP A 277 18.25 -15.29 -2.12
N ILE A 278 18.73 -14.09 -1.77
CA ILE A 278 18.22 -13.34 -0.62
C ILE A 278 16.73 -13.00 -0.78
N ILE A 279 16.31 -12.58 -1.97
CA ILE A 279 14.90 -12.30 -2.23
C ILE A 279 14.08 -13.57 -2.08
N ILE A 280 14.52 -14.70 -2.64
CA ILE A 280 13.83 -15.98 -2.56
C ILE A 280 13.69 -16.43 -1.11
N GLU A 281 14.79 -16.43 -0.36
CA GLU A 281 14.80 -16.82 1.06
C GLU A 281 13.82 -15.95 1.85
N SER A 282 13.92 -14.62 1.69
CA SER A 282 13.11 -13.66 2.44
C SER A 282 11.61 -13.74 2.11
N LEU A 283 11.27 -14.06 0.85
CA LEU A 283 9.88 -14.15 0.40
C LEU A 283 9.26 -15.54 0.58
N THR A 284 10.06 -16.58 0.84
CA THR A 284 9.56 -17.96 0.95
C THR A 284 8.42 -18.11 1.96
N PRO A 285 8.50 -17.60 3.20
CA PRO A 285 7.40 -17.75 4.17
C PRO A 285 6.10 -17.10 3.71
N VAL A 286 6.20 -15.89 3.13
CA VAL A 286 5.05 -15.13 2.64
C VAL A 286 4.44 -15.81 1.41
N ARG A 287 5.28 -16.30 0.49
CA ARG A 287 4.85 -17.02 -0.72
C ARG A 287 4.14 -18.32 -0.37
N THR A 288 4.70 -19.12 0.54
CA THR A 288 4.09 -20.39 0.96
C THR A 288 2.71 -20.13 1.54
N CYS A 289 2.59 -19.21 2.50
CA CYS A 289 1.30 -18.87 3.10
C CYS A 289 0.31 -18.31 2.07
N TYR A 290 0.76 -17.44 1.16
CA TYR A 290 -0.09 -16.92 0.09
C TYR A 290 -0.62 -18.05 -0.82
N ASN A 291 0.24 -18.97 -1.23
CA ASN A 291 -0.12 -20.06 -2.13
C ASN A 291 -1.07 -21.07 -1.47
N GLU A 292 -0.95 -21.28 -0.16
CA GLU A 292 -1.93 -22.07 0.60
C GLU A 292 -3.28 -21.34 0.65
N LEU A 293 -3.28 -20.06 1.06
CA LEU A 293 -4.49 -19.26 1.23
C LEU A 293 -5.29 -19.10 -0.06
N ILE A 294 -4.62 -18.91 -1.21
CA ILE A 294 -5.30 -18.65 -2.48
C ILE A 294 -6.04 -19.88 -3.03
N THR A 295 -5.76 -21.08 -2.52
CA THR A 295 -6.49 -22.31 -2.88
C THR A 295 -7.88 -22.38 -2.27
N ASP A 296 -8.19 -21.56 -1.26
CA ASP A 296 -9.53 -21.43 -0.67
C ASP A 296 -10.07 -19.98 -0.77
N PRO A 297 -10.57 -19.57 -1.96
CA PRO A 297 -11.21 -18.27 -2.14
C PRO A 297 -12.43 -18.05 -1.23
N GLY A 298 -13.12 -19.13 -0.85
CA GLY A 298 -14.31 -19.10 0.01
C GLY A 298 -13.95 -18.63 1.41
N TYR A 299 -12.89 -19.19 2.00
CA TYR A 299 -12.34 -18.74 3.27
C TYR A 299 -11.92 -17.26 3.24
N LEU A 300 -11.19 -16.83 2.19
CA LEU A 300 -10.74 -15.44 2.06
C LEU A 300 -11.92 -14.46 1.99
N LEU A 301 -12.95 -14.80 1.22
CA LEU A 301 -14.19 -14.03 1.14
C LEU A 301 -14.89 -13.98 2.50
N GLN A 302 -14.98 -15.11 3.20
CA GLN A 302 -15.60 -15.20 4.51
C GLN A 302 -14.87 -14.33 5.55
N VAL A 303 -13.54 -14.41 5.61
CA VAL A 303 -12.71 -13.61 6.53
C VAL A 303 -12.97 -12.12 6.35
N ALA A 304 -12.86 -11.62 5.12
CA ALA A 304 -13.04 -10.21 4.85
C ALA A 304 -14.50 -9.76 5.00
N THR A 305 -15.48 -10.61 4.68
CA THR A 305 -16.90 -10.31 4.89
C THR A 305 -17.21 -10.20 6.39
N LYS A 306 -16.76 -11.17 7.18
CA LYS A 306 -16.94 -11.18 8.63
C LYS A 306 -16.27 -9.98 9.29
N GLY A 307 -15.02 -9.68 8.95
CA GLY A 307 -14.33 -8.50 9.47
C GLY A 307 -14.99 -7.19 9.05
N SER A 308 -15.61 -7.13 7.86
CA SER A 308 -16.38 -5.97 7.42
C SER A 308 -17.67 -5.77 8.23
N LEU A 309 -18.49 -6.82 8.33
CA LEU A 309 -19.84 -6.72 8.90
C LEU A 309 -19.85 -6.75 10.42
N ASP A 310 -19.04 -7.61 11.03
CA ASP A 310 -19.13 -7.88 12.47
C ASP A 310 -18.20 -6.99 13.29
N GLN A 311 -17.10 -6.50 12.69
CA GLN A 311 -16.06 -5.77 13.41
C GLN A 311 -15.92 -4.32 12.94
N ALA A 312 -15.71 -4.09 11.65
CA ALA A 312 -15.50 -2.74 11.13
C ALA A 312 -16.78 -1.90 11.14
N ARG A 313 -17.89 -2.45 10.65
CA ARG A 313 -19.15 -1.70 10.49
C ARG A 313 -19.70 -1.14 11.82
N PRO A 314 -19.74 -1.87 12.95
CA PRO A 314 -20.19 -1.30 14.22
C PRO A 314 -19.36 -0.10 14.70
N LEU A 315 -18.04 -0.13 14.48
CA LEU A 315 -17.15 0.99 14.80
C LEU A 315 -17.46 2.21 13.91
N ALA A 316 -17.61 1.96 12.60
CA ALA A 316 -17.93 2.99 11.62
C ALA A 316 -19.30 3.64 11.89
N GLN A 317 -20.32 2.83 12.24
CA GLN A 317 -21.67 3.30 12.57
C GLN A 317 -21.68 4.22 13.78
N LYS A 318 -20.93 3.89 14.83
CA LYS A 318 -20.83 4.73 16.02
C LYS A 318 -20.32 6.12 15.67
N THR A 319 -19.26 6.21 14.88
CA THR A 319 -18.70 7.50 14.45
C THR A 319 -19.63 8.24 13.50
N LEU A 320 -20.19 7.55 12.50
CA LEU A 320 -21.12 8.16 11.55
C LEU A 320 -22.34 8.76 12.24
N LYS A 321 -22.95 8.02 13.18
CA LYS A 321 -24.07 8.51 13.99
C LYS A 321 -23.69 9.79 14.73
N SER A 322 -22.53 9.78 15.41
CA SER A 322 -22.04 10.98 16.11
C SER A 322 -21.79 12.16 15.18
N VAL A 323 -21.38 11.92 13.92
CA VAL A 323 -21.23 12.99 12.92
C VAL A 323 -22.60 13.50 12.48
N MET A 324 -23.52 12.60 12.11
CA MET A 324 -24.85 12.93 11.62
C MET A 324 -25.67 13.71 12.65
N ASP A 325 -25.70 13.26 13.90
CA ASP A 325 -26.40 13.94 15.01
C ASP A 325 -25.93 15.41 15.16
N ARG A 326 -24.66 15.71 14.84
CA ARG A 326 -24.10 17.07 14.92
C ARG A 326 -24.39 17.92 13.71
N MET A 327 -24.53 17.28 12.56
CA MET A 327 -25.01 17.94 11.34
C MET A 327 -26.53 18.18 11.38
N GLY A 328 -27.24 17.64 12.38
CA GLY A 328 -28.66 17.86 12.62
C GLY A 328 -29.58 16.88 11.90
N PHE A 329 -29.09 15.68 11.57
CA PHE A 329 -29.90 14.60 11.00
C PHE A 329 -30.60 13.73 12.04
#